data_AF-A0A4S2GTP2-F1
#
_entry.id   AF-A0A4S2GTP2-F1
#
_cell.length_a   1.000
_cell.length_b   1.000
_cell.length_c   1.000
_cell.angle_alpha   90.00
_cell.angle_beta   90.00
_cell.angle_gamma   90.00
#
_symmetry.space_group_name_H-M   'P 1'
#
loop_
_entity.id
_entity.type
_entity.pdbx_description
1 polymer ?
#
loop_
_entity_poly.entity_id
_entity_poly.type
_entity_poly.pdbx_seq_one_letter_code
_entity_poly.pdbx_strand_id
1 'polypeptide(L)'
;QETRNIPIIMLTARGEEADRVRGLDTGADDYIVKPFLMKELFARVRAVLRRIRPGLADDKVTHGDIPIDRVSHRVLRKSEEIHLGPTEFRLLDYLMQHPGPVFS
;
A
#
# COMPACT_ATOMS: atom_id res chain seq x y z
N GLN A 1 1.93 -9.66 -19.70
CA GLN A 1 0.79 -9.55 -18.77
C GLN A 1 1.21 -9.07 -17.38
N GLU A 2 2.44 -9.34 -16.93
CA GLU A 2 2.93 -9.01 -15.58
C GLU A 2 2.86 -7.53 -15.18
N THR A 3 2.97 -6.61 -16.13
CA THR A 3 2.98 -5.16 -15.84
C THR A 3 1.61 -4.51 -15.75
N ARG A 4 0.53 -5.22 -16.11
CA ARG A 4 -0.81 -4.64 -16.23
C ARG A 4 -1.37 -4.08 -14.92
N ASN A 5 -0.92 -4.60 -13.77
CA ASN A 5 -1.40 -4.21 -12.45
C ASN A 5 -0.41 -3.31 -11.70
N ILE A 6 0.63 -2.80 -12.36
CA ILE A 6 1.60 -1.90 -11.74
C ILE A 6 1.01 -0.47 -11.78
N PRO A 7 0.85 0.20 -10.63
CA PRO A 7 0.35 1.57 -10.59
C PRO A 7 1.31 2.54 -11.28
N ILE A 8 0.76 3.53 -11.98
CA ILE A 8 1.52 4.57 -12.67
C ILE A 8 1.15 5.94 -12.09
N ILE A 9 2.15 6.63 -11.56
CA ILE A 9 2.04 8.04 -11.16
C ILE A 9 2.85 8.87 -12.14
N MET A 10 2.20 9.80 -12.85
CA MET A 10 2.88 10.67 -13.81
C MET A 10 3.39 11.94 -13.10
N LEU A 11 4.68 12.25 -13.26
CA LEU A 11 5.28 13.49 -12.74
C LEU A 11 5.75 14.38 -13.88
N THR A 12 5.24 15.60 -13.95
CA THR A 12 5.40 16.46 -15.14
C THR A 12 5.42 17.95 -14.79
N ALA A 13 5.98 18.78 -15.66
CA ALA A 13 5.88 20.24 -15.56
C ALA A 13 4.64 20.80 -16.28
N ARG A 14 3.90 19.95 -17.00
CA ARG A 14 2.69 20.33 -17.72
C ARG A 14 1.52 20.41 -16.74
N GLY A 15 1.18 21.64 -16.35
CA GLY A 15 0.15 21.91 -15.34
C GLY A 15 -1.24 22.21 -15.90
N GLU A 16 -1.41 22.23 -17.21
CA GLU A 16 -2.70 22.53 -17.83
C GLU A 16 -3.73 21.44 -17.51
N GLU A 17 -4.97 21.84 -17.28
CA GLU A 17 -6.05 20.91 -16.94
C GLU A 17 -6.23 19.84 -18.03
N ALA A 18 -6.13 20.22 -19.30
CA ALA A 18 -6.22 19.32 -20.44
C ALA A 18 -5.10 18.26 -20.44
N ASP A 19 -3.90 18.61 -19.98
CA ASP A 19 -2.79 17.65 -19.86
C ASP A 19 -2.99 16.66 -18.72
N ARG A 20 -3.56 17.13 -17.60
CA ARG A 20 -3.90 16.28 -16.45
C ARG A 20 -4.99 15.28 -16.79
N VAL A 21 -6.06 15.74 -17.44
CA VAL A 21 -7.18 14.88 -17.87
C VAL A 21 -6.67 13.82 -18.85
N ARG A 22 -5.93 14.23 -19.89
CA ARG A 22 -5.32 13.27 -20.83
C ARG A 22 -4.43 12.25 -20.15
N GLY A 23 -3.58 12.68 -19.21
CA GLY A 23 -2.67 11.78 -18.49
C GLY A 23 -3.40 10.69 -17.70
N LEU A 24 -4.51 11.04 -17.06
CA LEU A 24 -5.36 10.10 -16.33
C LEU A 24 -6.12 9.18 -17.29
N ASP A 25 -6.73 9.72 -18.34
CA ASP A 25 -7.48 8.94 -19.35
C ASP A 25 -6.61 7.92 -20.09
N THR A 26 -5.32 8.21 -20.24
CA THR A 26 -4.34 7.31 -20.88
C THR A 26 -3.95 6.14 -19.97
N GLY A 27 -4.41 6.12 -18.71
CA GLY A 27 -4.22 5.02 -17.78
C GLY A 27 -3.25 5.29 -16.63
N ALA A 28 -2.95 6.56 -16.31
CA ALA A 28 -2.25 6.89 -15.08
C ALA A 28 -3.21 6.84 -13.87
N ASP A 29 -2.76 6.30 -12.74
CA ASP A 29 -3.51 6.25 -11.49
C ASP A 29 -3.47 7.59 -10.72
N ASP A 30 -2.42 8.38 -10.94
CA ASP A 30 -2.28 9.75 -10.42
C ASP A 30 -1.40 10.61 -11.34
N TYR A 31 -1.54 11.92 -11.22
CA TYR A 31 -0.86 12.92 -12.04
C TYR A 31 -0.42 14.11 -11.17
N ILE A 32 0.90 14.33 -11.09
CA ILE A 32 1.53 15.32 -10.21
C ILE A 32 2.30 16.34 -11.04
N VAL A 33 1.95 17.61 -10.87
CA VAL A 33 2.60 18.74 -11.53
C VAL A 33 3.76 19.24 -10.67
N LYS A 34 4.90 19.57 -11.29
CA LYS A 34 6.05 20.22 -10.66
C LYS A 34 5.83 21.74 -10.58
N PRO A 35 6.26 22.40 -9.50
CA PRO A 35 6.93 21.84 -8.32
C PRO A 35 5.94 21.23 -7.31
N PHE A 36 6.34 20.15 -6.66
CA PHE A 36 5.57 19.49 -5.60
C PHE A 36 6.42 19.31 -4.35
N LEU A 37 5.75 19.12 -3.20
CA LEU A 37 6.44 18.79 -1.95
C LEU A 37 6.64 17.28 -1.84
N MET A 38 7.80 16.84 -1.31
CA MET A 38 8.06 15.41 -1.11
C MET A 38 6.97 14.73 -0.27
N LYS A 39 6.46 15.43 0.76
CA LYS A 39 5.35 14.92 1.59
C LYS A 39 4.08 14.62 0.79
N GLU A 40 3.79 15.41 -0.25
CA GLU A 40 2.64 15.22 -1.12
C GLU A 40 2.83 13.99 -2.01
N LEU A 41 4.01 13.85 -2.62
CA LEU A 41 4.36 12.69 -3.42
C LEU A 41 4.20 11.40 -2.61
N PHE A 42 4.75 11.35 -1.39
CA PHE A 42 4.61 10.18 -0.53
C PHE A 42 3.16 9.88 -0.14
N ALA A 43 2.35 10.91 0.13
CA ALA A 43 0.94 10.72 0.43
C ALA A 43 0.17 10.13 -0.76
N ARG A 44 0.46 10.59 -1.98
CA ARG A 44 -0.13 10.10 -3.23
C ARG A 44 0.28 8.66 -3.54
N VAL A 45 1.57 8.34 -3.40
CA VAL A 45 2.09 6.96 -3.52
C VAL A 45 1.34 6.02 -2.58
N ARG A 46 1.23 6.36 -1.29
CA ARG A 46 0.47 5.54 -0.33
C ARG A 46 -1.01 5.39 -0.72
N ALA A 47 -1.63 6.47 -1.20
CA ALA A 47 -3.03 6.45 -1.61
C ALA A 47 -3.27 5.51 -2.81
N VAL A 48 -2.38 5.51 -3.80
CA VAL A 48 -2.44 4.61 -4.96
C VAL A 48 -2.21 3.16 -4.54
N LEU A 49 -1.18 2.88 -3.73
CA LEU A 49 -0.88 1.53 -3.26
C LEU A 49 -2.04 0.90 -2.46
N ARG A 50 -2.70 1.69 -1.60
CA ARG A 50 -3.87 1.24 -0.82
C ARG A 50 -5.05 0.79 -1.68
N ARG A 51 -5.23 1.36 -2.89
CA ARG A 51 -6.31 0.96 -3.81
C ARG A 51 -6.02 -0.40 -4.46
N ILE A 52 -4.76 -0.70 -4.75
CA ILE A 52 -4.36 -1.93 -5.44
C ILE A 52 -4.20 -3.08 -4.46
N ARG A 53 -3.64 -2.82 -3.28
CA ARG A 53 -3.56 -3.78 -2.18
C ARG A 53 -3.80 -3.04 -0.87
N PRO A 54 -5.04 -3.05 -0.34
CA PRO A 54 -5.37 -2.42 0.94
C PRO A 54 -4.42 -2.85 2.06
N GLY A 55 -4.05 -4.13 2.06
CA GLY A 55 -3.14 -4.71 3.04
C GLY A 55 -1.65 -4.37 2.90
N LEU A 56 -1.18 -3.62 1.88
CA LEU A 56 0.25 -3.23 1.77
C LEU A 56 0.54 -1.84 2.34
N ALA A 57 -0.46 -0.96 2.39
CA ALA A 57 -0.23 0.45 2.73
C ALA A 57 -0.40 0.76 4.23
N ASP A 58 -1.01 -0.15 4.98
CA ASP A 58 -1.22 0.03 6.41
C ASP A 58 -0.05 -0.58 7.20
N ASP A 59 0.59 0.28 8.00
CA ASP A 59 1.61 -0.09 8.98
C ASP A 59 1.03 -0.95 10.11
N LYS A 60 -0.29 -0.89 10.30
CA LYS A 60 -1.03 -1.67 11.29
C LYS A 60 -2.16 -2.43 10.62
N VAL A 61 -2.17 -3.75 10.77
CA VAL A 61 -3.21 -4.62 10.23
C VAL A 61 -3.86 -5.40 11.36
N THR A 62 -5.18 -5.52 11.32
CA THR A 62 -5.95 -6.26 12.32
C THR A 62 -6.78 -7.32 11.64
N HIS A 63 -6.70 -8.55 12.15
CA HIS A 63 -7.57 -9.65 11.74
C HIS A 63 -8.17 -10.28 12.99
N GLY A 64 -9.48 -10.13 13.18
CA GLY A 64 -10.15 -10.55 14.42
C GLY A 64 -9.58 -9.84 15.64
N ASP A 65 -9.13 -10.62 16.64
CA ASP A 65 -8.53 -10.14 17.89
C ASP A 65 -6.99 -10.01 17.84
N ILE A 66 -6.41 -10.04 16.64
CA ILE A 66 -4.96 -10.04 16.39
C ILE A 66 -4.54 -8.76 15.65
N PRO A 67 -4.20 -7.67 16.36
CA PRO A 67 -3.52 -6.53 15.77
C PRO A 67 -2.02 -6.79 15.57
N ILE A 68 -1.50 -6.36 14.42
CA ILE A 68 -0.08 -6.38 14.06
C ILE A 68 0.38 -4.96 13.75
N ASP A 69 1.54 -4.59 14.28
CA ASP A 69 2.32 -3.42 13.90
C ASP A 69 3.57 -3.88 13.13
N ARG A 70 3.59 -3.57 11.83
CA ARG A 70 4.64 -4.02 10.90
C ARG A 70 5.91 -3.19 10.96
N VAL A 71 5.83 -1.98 11.50
CA VAL A 71 6.99 -1.11 11.66
C VAL A 71 7.83 -1.59 12.84
N SER A 72 7.15 -1.99 13.92
CA SER A 72 7.80 -2.47 15.16
C SER A 72 7.90 -3.99 15.27
N HIS A 73 7.36 -4.74 14.30
CA HIS A 73 7.24 -6.20 14.33
C HIS A 73 6.54 -6.73 15.61
N ARG A 74 5.49 -6.03 16.06
CA ARG A 74 4.75 -6.41 17.26
C ARG A 74 3.40 -7.01 16.90
N VAL A 75 3.05 -8.09 17.58
CA VAL A 75 1.76 -8.77 17.43
C VAL A 75 1.12 -8.83 18.80
N LEU A 76 -0.15 -8.49 18.90
CA LEU A 76 -0.92 -8.71 20.11
C LEU A 76 -2.08 -9.67 19.83
N ARG A 77 -2.57 -10.31 20.89
CA ARG A 77 -3.85 -11.01 20.90
C ARG A 77 -4.53 -10.73 22.23
N LYS A 78 -5.77 -10.23 22.20
CA LYS A 78 -6.50 -9.85 23.42
C LYS A 78 -5.68 -8.94 24.35
N SER A 79 -4.92 -8.01 23.76
CA SER A 79 -4.03 -7.06 24.45
C SER A 79 -2.78 -7.65 25.09
N GLU A 80 -2.49 -8.94 24.91
CA GLU A 80 -1.21 -9.55 25.29
C GLU A 80 -0.27 -9.62 24.09
N GLU A 81 0.99 -9.24 24.28
CA GLU A 81 2.00 -9.32 23.23
C GLU A 81 2.43 -10.77 23.00
N ILE A 82 2.37 -11.19 21.74
CA ILE A 82 2.85 -12.52 21.31
C ILE A 82 4.21 -12.33 20.67
N HIS A 83 5.22 -12.97 21.25
CA HIS A 83 6.55 -13.00 20.65
C HIS A 83 6.58 -14.02 19.50
N LEU A 84 6.94 -13.55 18.31
CA LEU A 84 7.10 -14.38 17.12
C LEU A 84 8.52 -14.27 16.60
N GLY A 85 9.08 -15.39 16.14
CA GLY A 85 10.33 -15.38 15.38
C GLY A 85 10.15 -14.67 14.02
N PRO A 86 11.26 -14.30 13.34
CA PRO A 86 11.18 -13.55 12.08
C PRO A 86 10.40 -14.26 10.97
N THR A 87 10.47 -15.59 10.90
CA THR A 87 9.74 -16.38 9.89
C THR A 87 8.26 -16.50 10.23
N GLU A 88 7.93 -16.69 11.51
CA GLU A 88 6.55 -16.77 11.99
C GLU A 88 5.84 -15.44 11.79
N PHE A 89 6.51 -14.32 12.09
CA PHE A 89 5.99 -12.99 11.83
C PHE A 89 5.70 -12.76 10.34
N ARG A 90 6.68 -13.07 9.47
CA ARG A 90 6.50 -12.92 8.01
C ARG A 90 5.36 -13.79 7.48
N LEU A 91 5.23 -15.02 7.98
CA LEU A 91 4.15 -15.92 7.57
C LEU A 91 2.79 -15.36 8.01
N LEU A 92 2.66 -14.93 9.26
CA LEU A 92 1.43 -14.36 9.77
C LEU A 92 1.05 -13.07 9.02
N ASP A 93 1.99 -12.16 8.81
CA ASP A 93 1.77 -10.93 8.04
C ASP A 93 1.33 -11.24 6.61
N TYR A 94 1.98 -12.21 5.95
CA TYR A 94 1.60 -12.64 4.62
C TYR A 94 0.17 -13.22 4.57
N LEU A 95 -0.20 -14.09 5.51
CA LEU A 95 -1.55 -14.65 5.59
C LEU A 95 -2.60 -13.56 5.86
N MET A 96 -2.28 -12.57 6.69
CA MET A 96 -3.18 -11.45 6.97
C MET A 96 -3.34 -10.50 5.78
N GLN A 97 -2.34 -10.39 4.90
CA GLN A 97 -2.43 -9.63 3.64
C GLN A 97 -3.25 -10.34 2.57
N HIS A 98 -3.40 -11.65 2.68
CA HIS A 98 -4.06 -12.50 1.71
C HIS A 98 -5.14 -13.37 2.38
N PRO A 99 -6.25 -12.78 2.87
CA PRO A 99 -7.33 -13.54 3.50
C PRO A 99 -8.12 -14.35 2.45
N GLY A 100 -8.33 -15.64 2.69
CA GLY A 100 -9.22 -16.50 1.89
C GLY A 100 -8.54 -17.59 1.03
N PRO A 101 -7.39 -17.34 0.38
CA PRO A 101 -6.64 -18.39 -0.31
C PRO A 101 -6.16 -19.50 0.62
N VAL A 102 -6.25 -20.75 0.16
CA VAL A 102 -5.59 -21.90 0.79
C VAL A 102 -4.17 -21.99 0.24
N PHE A 103 -3.17 -22.02 1.13
CA PHE A 103 -1.76 -22.19 0.78
C PHE A 103 -1.35 -23.66 1.02
N SER A 104 -0.53 -24.21 0.14
CA SER A 104 -0.04 -25.61 0.18
C SER A 104 1.47 -25.66 0.11
#